data_AF-A0A7X7MNE1-F1
#
_entry.id   AF-A0A7X7MNE1-F1
#
_cell.length_a   1.000
_cell.length_b   1.000
_cell.length_c   1.000
_cell.angle_alpha   90.00
_cell.angle_beta   90.00
_cell.angle_gamma   90.00
#
_symmetry.space_group_name_H-M   'P 1'
#
loop_
_entity.id
_entity.type
_entity.pdbx_description
1 polymer ?
#
loop_
_entity_poly.entity_id
_entity_poly.type
_entity_poly.pdbx_seq_one_letter_code
_entity_poly.pdbx_strand_id
1 'polypeptide(L)'
;MNKQERIIAILLGLALVGWMFYSNKQAAGRAREAALKTPPPAGETADPAGTLPAKPTALTAAPETPQPEAAHPAPPAQPEETVTLNGGDVTLAVSSHGAVIKRVTLNRFLSEPGKASDRNPSVTFDFANAPGLEWSGLPGLAPNAAYNVTREEGGKAAVFSAATAQGLALTRRIELLDGYQVKVTDTLRNGGADLARLGTNSVAIGAMQRGASKNDMLSIDSLPVFAKAKVRYWDKEKATKQYLVGGTPGGGFGCGGKVSAAGMPERTTVPVGEPQAWVAIKSRFFVTGFSSSDTNCGFTATMTRDTAQPVYALNEVSARVLFPGGVLGQGETL
;
A
#
# COMPACT_ATOMS: atom_id res chain seq x y z
N MET A 1 -4.54 31.51 -45.59
CA MET A 1 -3.43 30.57 -45.83
C MET A 1 -3.11 30.55 -47.32
N ASN A 2 -1.96 31.11 -47.72
CA ASN A 2 -1.56 31.19 -49.13
C ASN A 2 -1.07 29.81 -49.65
N LYS A 3 -0.85 29.69 -50.98
CA LYS A 3 -0.42 28.42 -51.58
C LYS A 3 0.94 27.93 -51.02
N GLN A 4 1.86 28.82 -50.67
CA GLN A 4 3.15 28.45 -50.08
C GLN A 4 2.99 27.89 -48.66
N GLU A 5 2.15 28.50 -47.82
CA GLU A 5 1.87 28.04 -46.46
C GLU A 5 1.22 26.65 -46.44
N ARG A 6 0.32 26.38 -47.41
CA ARG A 6 -0.26 25.04 -47.60
C ARG A 6 0.80 23.99 -47.94
N ILE A 7 1.73 24.31 -48.84
CA ILE A 7 2.79 23.38 -49.25
C ILE A 7 3.74 23.12 -48.08
N ILE A 8 4.12 24.15 -47.32
CA ILE A 8 4.99 24.00 -46.13
C ILE A 8 4.30 23.15 -45.07
N ALA A 9 3.02 23.38 -44.79
CA ALA A 9 2.27 22.58 -43.82
C ALA A 9 2.18 21.10 -44.22
N ILE A 10 1.98 20.80 -45.51
CA ILE A 10 1.96 19.42 -46.02
C ILE A 10 3.34 18.77 -45.88
N LEU A 11 4.42 19.47 -46.22
CA LEU A 11 5.78 18.95 -46.09
C LEU A 11 6.17 18.68 -44.63
N LEU A 12 5.79 19.57 -43.71
CA LEU A 12 6.01 19.37 -42.28
C LEU A 12 5.17 18.19 -41.74
N GLY A 13 3.94 18.03 -42.20
CA GLY A 13 3.10 16.88 -41.86
C GLY A 13 3.72 15.55 -42.32
N LEU A 14 4.21 15.50 -43.56
CA LEU A 14 4.90 14.31 -44.09
C LEU A 14 6.22 14.04 -43.37
N ALA A 15 6.99 15.07 -43.02
CA ALA A 15 8.21 14.93 -42.24
C ALA A 15 7.93 14.38 -40.82
N LEU A 16 6.86 14.83 -40.17
CA LEU A 16 6.44 14.34 -38.86
C LEU A 16 6.04 12.85 -38.91
N VAL A 17 5.25 12.46 -39.91
CA VAL A 17 4.85 11.05 -40.11
C VAL A 17 6.07 10.19 -40.43
N GLY A 18 6.98 10.67 -41.28
CA GLY A 18 8.25 10.00 -41.58
C GLY A 18 9.12 9.80 -40.33
N TRP A 19 9.19 10.82 -39.46
CA TRP A 19 9.92 10.75 -38.20
C TRP A 19 9.31 9.74 -37.21
N MET A 20 7.98 9.68 -37.10
CA MET A 20 7.29 8.69 -36.26
C MET A 20 7.55 7.26 -36.74
N PHE A 21 7.50 6.99 -38.04
CA PHE A 21 7.84 5.68 -38.58
C PHE A 21 9.32 5.32 -38.36
N TYR A 22 10.23 6.26 -38.57
CA TYR A 22 11.66 6.05 -38.36
C TYR A 22 12.01 5.75 -36.90
N SER A 23 11.51 6.55 -35.97
CA SER A 23 11.72 6.38 -34.53
C SER A 23 11.13 5.08 -34.00
N ASN A 24 9.92 4.70 -34.43
CA ASN A 24 9.30 3.44 -34.04
C ASN A 24 10.08 2.23 -34.58
N LYS A 25 10.58 2.30 -35.82
CA LYS A 25 11.45 1.28 -36.40
C LYS A 25 12.76 1.14 -35.63
N GLN A 26 13.38 2.24 -35.19
CA GLN A 26 14.57 2.20 -34.35
C GLN A 26 14.31 1.64 -32.95
N ALA A 27 13.18 1.96 -32.33
CA ALA A 27 12.79 1.42 -31.03
C ALA A 27 12.57 -0.10 -31.10
N ALA A 28 11.88 -0.57 -32.15
CA ALA A 28 11.68 -2.00 -32.41
C ALA A 28 13.00 -2.72 -32.70
N GLY A 29 13.94 -2.09 -33.42
CA GLY A 29 15.28 -2.62 -33.67
C GLY A 29 16.07 -2.81 -32.38
N ARG A 30 16.10 -1.78 -31.52
CA ARG A 30 16.76 -1.84 -30.20
C ARG A 30 16.14 -2.91 -29.29
N ALA A 31 14.82 -3.08 -29.32
CA ALA A 31 14.14 -4.12 -28.57
C ALA A 31 14.50 -5.53 -29.06
N ARG A 32 14.65 -5.73 -30.38
CA ARG A 32 15.08 -7.01 -30.97
C ARG A 32 16.55 -7.31 -30.66
N GLU A 33 17.43 -6.32 -30.72
CA GLU A 33 18.84 -6.50 -30.33
C GLU A 33 18.98 -6.82 -28.84
N ALA A 34 18.17 -6.22 -27.97
CA ALA A 34 18.13 -6.54 -26.55
C ALA A 34 17.63 -7.98 -26.31
N ALA A 35 16.60 -8.42 -27.05
CA ALA A 35 16.11 -9.80 -26.99
C ALA A 35 17.14 -10.82 -27.49
N LEU A 36 17.93 -10.49 -28.51
CA LEU A 36 18.99 -11.35 -29.06
C LEU A 36 20.24 -11.43 -28.17
N LYS A 37 20.52 -10.38 -27.38
CA LYS A 37 21.64 -10.35 -26.42
C LYS A 37 21.31 -11.02 -25.07
N THR A 38 20.06 -11.44 -24.88
CA THR A 38 19.65 -12.19 -23.69
C THR A 38 19.88 -13.68 -23.95
N PRO A 39 20.83 -14.35 -23.27
CA PRO A 39 21.03 -15.78 -23.45
C PRO A 39 19.79 -16.54 -22.92
N PRO A 40 19.30 -17.58 -23.61
CA PRO A 40 18.26 -18.45 -23.07
C PRO A 40 18.78 -19.19 -21.83
N PRO A 41 17.91 -19.54 -20.86
CA PRO A 41 18.32 -20.25 -19.66
C PRO A 41 18.79 -21.66 -20.02
N ALA A 42 20.06 -21.94 -19.74
CA ALA A 42 20.65 -23.26 -19.94
C ALA A 42 20.22 -24.21 -18.81
N GLY A 43 19.68 -25.36 -19.22
CA GLY A 43 19.37 -26.48 -18.35
C GLY A 43 20.60 -27.20 -17.82
N GLU A 44 20.32 -27.97 -16.78
CA GLU A 44 21.17 -28.75 -15.89
C GLU A 44 21.99 -29.85 -16.61
N THR A 45 23.27 -30.00 -16.28
CA THR A 45 24.00 -31.28 -16.32
C THR A 45 25.25 -31.23 -15.43
N ALA A 46 25.57 -32.38 -14.82
CA ALA A 46 26.45 -32.57 -13.68
C ALA A 46 27.98 -32.54 -13.96
N ASP A 47 28.71 -32.32 -12.83
CA ASP A 47 30.15 -32.35 -12.47
C ASP A 47 31.06 -33.45 -13.11
N PRO A 48 32.44 -33.45 -12.97
CA PRO A 48 33.22 -33.06 -11.77
C PRO A 48 34.65 -32.43 -11.92
N ALA A 49 35.08 -31.82 -10.80
CA ALA A 49 36.39 -31.80 -10.09
C ALA A 49 37.73 -31.37 -10.75
N GLY A 50 38.37 -30.36 -10.14
CA GLY A 50 39.81 -30.04 -10.25
C GLY A 50 40.27 -28.94 -9.26
N THR A 51 41.37 -29.18 -8.55
CA THR A 51 41.78 -28.62 -7.24
C THR A 51 42.40 -27.19 -7.22
N LEU A 52 42.11 -26.49 -6.12
CA LEU A 52 42.52 -25.19 -5.51
C LEU A 52 44.05 -24.84 -5.46
N PRO A 53 44.49 -23.55 -5.22
CA PRO A 53 44.20 -22.80 -3.96
C PRO A 53 44.08 -21.24 -3.92
N ALA A 54 43.12 -20.83 -3.08
CA ALA A 54 43.07 -19.83 -1.98
C ALA A 54 43.49 -18.33 -2.13
N LYS A 55 42.49 -17.42 -2.05
CA LYS A 55 42.34 -16.29 -1.06
C LYS A 55 40.98 -15.56 -1.24
N PRO A 56 40.47 -14.73 -0.29
CA PRO A 56 39.32 -15.02 0.57
C PRO A 56 37.98 -14.33 0.20
N THR A 57 36.92 -15.14 0.36
CA THR A 57 35.53 -14.88 0.81
C THR A 57 34.86 -13.52 0.48
N ALA A 58 34.20 -13.47 -0.68
CA ALA A 58 33.02 -12.63 -0.89
C ALA A 58 31.77 -13.51 -0.65
N LEU A 59 30.91 -13.11 0.28
CA LEU A 59 29.62 -13.75 0.54
C LEU A 59 28.79 -13.78 -0.76
N THR A 60 28.68 -14.97 -1.33
CA THR A 60 27.78 -15.27 -2.42
C THR A 60 26.36 -15.25 -1.86
N ALA A 61 25.58 -14.25 -2.27
CA ALA A 61 24.14 -14.25 -2.05
C ALA A 61 23.55 -15.49 -2.73
N ALA A 62 22.93 -16.36 -1.93
CA ALA A 62 22.14 -17.47 -2.44
C ALA A 62 21.02 -16.91 -3.34
N PRO A 63 20.66 -17.60 -4.43
CA PRO A 63 19.51 -17.22 -5.25
C PRO A 63 18.25 -17.18 -4.37
N GLU A 64 17.57 -16.04 -4.36
CA GLU A 64 16.25 -15.92 -3.75
C GLU A 64 15.29 -16.84 -4.52
N THR A 65 14.99 -17.98 -3.91
CA THR A 65 13.81 -18.79 -4.21
C THR A 65 12.60 -17.85 -4.30
N PRO A 66 11.71 -17.97 -5.30
CA PRO A 66 10.50 -17.17 -5.37
C PRO A 66 9.78 -17.26 -4.03
N GLN A 67 9.75 -16.14 -3.30
CA GLN A 67 9.08 -16.08 -2.03
C GLN A 67 7.59 -16.39 -2.30
N PRO A 68 7.04 -17.45 -1.71
CA PRO A 68 5.62 -17.74 -1.85
C PRO A 68 4.86 -16.49 -1.42
N GLU A 69 3.84 -16.13 -2.18
CA GLU A 69 2.79 -15.24 -1.69
C GLU A 69 2.42 -15.73 -0.29
N ALA A 70 2.69 -14.88 0.71
CA ALA A 70 2.53 -15.27 2.10
C ALA A 70 1.09 -15.75 2.27
N ALA A 71 0.93 -17.05 2.52
CA ALA A 71 -0.38 -17.67 2.68
C ALA A 71 -1.14 -16.86 3.73
N HIS A 72 -2.37 -16.45 3.40
CA HIS A 72 -3.25 -15.79 4.35
C HIS A 72 -3.31 -16.67 5.61
N PRO A 73 -3.02 -16.12 6.81
CA PRO A 73 -3.06 -16.90 8.03
C PRO A 73 -4.43 -17.56 8.16
N ALA A 74 -4.44 -18.82 8.61
CA ALA A 74 -5.68 -19.58 8.77
C ALA A 74 -6.69 -18.76 9.60
N PRO A 75 -7.99 -18.78 9.25
CA PRO A 75 -9.00 -18.09 10.02
C PRO A 75 -8.98 -18.56 11.49
N PRO A 76 -9.18 -17.64 12.46
CA PRO A 76 -9.33 -18.03 13.86
C PRO A 76 -10.45 -19.05 14.06
N ALA A 77 -10.31 -19.92 15.05
CA ALA A 77 -11.34 -20.90 15.40
C ALA A 77 -12.65 -20.26 15.93
N GLN A 78 -12.56 -19.04 16.45
CA GLN A 78 -13.71 -18.29 16.96
C GLN A 78 -14.44 -17.60 15.81
N PRO A 79 -15.79 -17.57 15.80
CA PRO A 79 -16.55 -16.89 14.77
C PRO A 79 -16.26 -15.39 14.77
N GLU A 80 -16.24 -14.78 13.58
CA GLU A 80 -16.07 -13.35 13.44
C GLU A 80 -17.32 -12.61 13.92
N GLU A 81 -17.16 -11.80 14.95
CA GLU A 81 -18.11 -10.76 15.34
C GLU A 81 -17.77 -9.43 14.66
N THR A 82 -18.78 -8.74 14.11
CA THR A 82 -18.65 -7.38 13.59
C THR A 82 -19.37 -6.37 14.50
N VAL A 83 -18.64 -5.36 14.95
CA VAL A 83 -19.15 -4.22 15.72
C VAL A 83 -19.43 -3.07 14.78
N THR A 84 -20.63 -2.49 14.86
CA THR A 84 -20.96 -1.25 14.17
C THR A 84 -20.78 -0.07 15.13
N LEU A 85 -19.90 0.87 14.77
CA LEU A 85 -19.75 2.14 15.48
C LEU A 85 -20.40 3.24 14.63
N ASN A 86 -21.27 4.07 15.22
CA ASN A 86 -22.02 5.10 14.49
C ASN A 86 -21.82 6.48 15.11
N GLY A 87 -21.18 7.37 14.35
CA GLY A 87 -20.90 8.76 14.72
C GLY A 87 -21.87 9.78 14.09
N GLY A 88 -22.95 9.33 13.44
CA GLY A 88 -23.86 10.18 12.67
C GLY A 88 -23.36 10.45 11.25
N ASP A 89 -22.20 11.07 11.11
CA ASP A 89 -21.60 11.38 9.81
C ASP A 89 -20.79 10.20 9.22
N VAL A 90 -20.30 9.32 10.10
CA VAL A 90 -19.50 8.14 9.75
C VAL A 90 -20.05 6.91 10.46
N THR A 91 -20.09 5.80 9.73
CA THR A 91 -20.34 4.47 10.28
C THR A 91 -19.13 3.58 10.03
N LEU A 92 -18.61 2.92 11.07
CA LEU A 92 -17.53 1.93 10.96
C LEU A 92 -18.09 0.52 11.17
N ALA A 93 -17.64 -0.43 10.36
CA ALA A 93 -17.73 -1.85 10.69
C ALA A 93 -16.34 -2.34 11.12
N VAL A 94 -16.24 -2.72 12.39
CA VAL A 94 -15.00 -3.17 13.03
C VAL A 94 -15.11 -4.66 13.33
N SER A 95 -14.12 -5.44 12.90
CA SER A 95 -14.10 -6.88 13.10
C SER A 95 -13.37 -7.28 14.38
N SER A 96 -13.90 -8.28 15.08
CA SER A 96 -13.22 -9.00 16.17
C SER A 96 -12.03 -9.82 15.69
N HIS A 97 -11.91 -10.12 14.38
CA HIS A 97 -10.72 -10.73 13.80
C HIS A 97 -9.72 -9.62 13.45
N GLY A 98 -8.60 -9.58 14.16
CA GLY A 98 -7.55 -8.56 14.01
C GLY A 98 -7.85 -7.21 14.65
N ALA A 99 -9.05 -7.00 15.23
CA ALA A 99 -9.49 -5.70 15.74
C ALA A 99 -9.31 -4.58 14.68
N VAL A 100 -9.82 -4.83 13.47
CA VAL A 100 -9.60 -4.03 12.26
C VAL A 100 -10.87 -3.37 11.74
N ILE A 101 -10.72 -2.28 10.99
CA ILE A 101 -11.81 -1.67 10.22
C ILE A 101 -11.95 -2.42 8.89
N LYS A 102 -13.13 -3.01 8.67
CA LYS A 102 -13.48 -3.70 7.42
C LYS A 102 -14.29 -2.81 6.48
N ARG A 103 -15.01 -1.83 7.02
CA ARG A 103 -15.84 -0.92 6.21
C ARG A 103 -15.98 0.44 6.87
N VAL A 104 -15.98 1.49 6.06
CA VAL A 104 -16.30 2.86 6.46
C VAL A 104 -17.37 3.40 5.53
N THR A 105 -18.48 3.87 6.08
CA THR A 105 -19.53 4.56 5.32
C THR A 105 -19.54 6.03 5.71
N LEU A 106 -19.43 6.92 4.72
CA LEU A 106 -19.55 8.36 4.89
C LEU A 106 -21.01 8.76 4.65
N ASN A 107 -21.80 8.81 5.71
CA ASN A 107 -23.27 8.85 5.64
C ASN A 107 -23.80 10.07 4.86
N ARG A 108 -23.04 11.17 4.81
CA ARG A 108 -23.39 12.42 4.12
C ARG A 108 -22.99 12.50 2.65
N PHE A 109 -22.15 11.58 2.19
CA PHE A 109 -21.63 11.59 0.82
C PHE A 109 -22.30 10.49 0.03
N LEU A 110 -22.94 10.83 -1.08
CA LEU A 110 -23.55 9.84 -1.97
C LEU A 110 -22.56 9.43 -3.05
N SER A 111 -22.70 8.20 -3.52
CA SER A 111 -21.85 7.63 -4.57
C SER A 111 -22.00 8.39 -5.89
N GLU A 112 -23.19 8.91 -6.16
CA GLU A 112 -23.53 9.74 -7.31
C GLU A 112 -24.22 11.04 -6.87
N PRO A 113 -24.16 12.12 -7.69
CA PRO A 113 -24.96 13.31 -7.45
C PRO A 113 -26.46 13.00 -7.45
N GLY A 114 -27.22 13.57 -6.50
CA GLY A 114 -28.68 13.45 -6.47
C GLY A 114 -29.22 13.10 -5.10
N LYS A 115 -30.33 12.36 -5.07
CA LYS A 115 -30.99 11.92 -3.83
C LYS A 115 -30.48 10.55 -3.41
N ALA A 116 -30.46 10.34 -2.09
CA ALA A 116 -30.16 9.04 -1.50
C ALA A 116 -31.22 8.01 -1.92
N SER A 117 -30.77 6.82 -2.34
CA SER A 117 -31.61 5.67 -2.66
C SER A 117 -30.75 4.41 -2.68
N ASP A 118 -31.35 3.22 -2.78
CA ASP A 118 -30.60 1.97 -2.93
C ASP A 118 -29.69 1.96 -4.18
N ARG A 119 -30.05 2.73 -5.21
CA ARG A 119 -29.24 2.89 -6.43
C ARG A 119 -28.21 4.01 -6.32
N ASN A 120 -28.31 4.85 -5.31
CA ASN A 120 -27.35 5.91 -5.01
C ASN A 120 -27.04 5.90 -3.51
N PRO A 121 -26.33 4.86 -3.02
CA PRO A 121 -26.03 4.70 -1.61
C PRO A 121 -24.94 5.67 -1.18
N SER A 122 -24.77 5.81 0.14
CA SER A 122 -23.65 6.54 0.71
C SER A 122 -22.30 5.93 0.27
N VAL A 123 -21.30 6.78 0.09
CA VAL A 123 -19.92 6.39 -0.22
C VAL A 123 -19.44 5.45 0.86
N THR A 124 -18.97 4.29 0.43
CA THR A 124 -18.49 3.24 1.30
C THR A 124 -17.11 2.79 0.84
N PHE A 125 -16.18 2.76 1.77
CA PHE A 125 -14.87 2.14 1.58
C PHE A 125 -14.92 0.73 2.14
N ASP A 126 -14.65 -0.25 1.29
CA ASP A 126 -14.55 -1.65 1.67
C ASP A 126 -13.07 -2.03 1.82
N PHE A 127 -12.70 -2.41 3.04
CA PHE A 127 -11.36 -2.82 3.43
C PHE A 127 -11.29 -4.33 3.66
N ALA A 128 -12.24 -5.12 3.17
CA ALA A 128 -12.30 -6.55 3.48
C ALA A 128 -11.01 -7.30 3.10
N ASN A 129 -10.39 -6.94 1.98
CA ASN A 129 -9.16 -7.57 1.48
C ASN A 129 -7.86 -6.86 1.93
N ALA A 130 -7.97 -5.66 2.48
CA ALA A 130 -6.85 -4.87 2.99
C ALA A 130 -7.31 -4.04 4.21
N PRO A 131 -7.50 -4.70 5.37
CA PRO A 131 -8.14 -4.07 6.52
C PRO A 131 -7.40 -2.86 7.05
N GLY A 132 -8.14 -1.82 7.44
CA GLY A 132 -7.59 -0.69 8.16
C GLY A 132 -7.26 -1.07 9.59
N LEU A 133 -6.17 -0.53 10.13
CA LEU A 133 -5.67 -0.75 11.49
C LEU A 133 -5.08 -2.14 11.78
N GLU A 134 -4.94 -3.03 10.78
CA GLU A 134 -4.33 -4.35 11.01
C GLU A 134 -2.94 -4.24 11.64
N TRP A 135 -2.78 -4.79 12.84
CA TRP A 135 -1.49 -4.84 13.54
C TRP A 135 -0.75 -6.13 13.17
N SER A 136 0.49 -6.00 12.71
CA SER A 136 1.37 -7.12 12.43
C SER A 136 2.72 -6.97 13.13
N GLY A 137 3.38 -8.09 13.41
CA GLY A 137 4.72 -8.14 14.01
C GLY A 137 4.75 -8.28 15.54
N LEU A 138 3.60 -8.55 16.18
CA LEU A 138 3.54 -8.86 17.61
C LEU A 138 3.83 -10.34 17.86
N PRO A 139 4.76 -10.70 18.79
CA PRO A 139 5.08 -12.09 19.08
C PRO A 139 3.87 -12.88 19.54
N GLY A 140 3.62 -14.03 18.91
CA GLY A 140 2.52 -14.94 19.29
C GLY A 140 1.12 -14.44 18.94
N LEU A 141 0.97 -13.30 18.27
CA LEU A 141 -0.32 -12.74 17.86
C LEU A 141 -0.37 -12.59 16.33
N ALA A 142 -1.19 -13.42 15.68
CA ALA A 142 -1.39 -13.33 14.23
C ALA A 142 -2.13 -12.03 13.85
N PRO A 143 -1.92 -11.45 12.65
CA PRO A 143 -2.59 -10.21 12.24
C PRO A 143 -4.12 -10.28 12.24
N ASN A 144 -4.67 -11.47 11.99
CA ASN A 144 -6.11 -11.75 12.00
C ASN A 144 -6.58 -12.46 13.29
N ALA A 145 -5.79 -12.45 14.37
CA ALA A 145 -6.13 -13.13 15.62
C ALA A 145 -7.53 -12.74 16.12
N ALA A 146 -8.21 -13.65 16.83
CA ALA A 146 -9.52 -13.33 17.40
C ALA A 146 -9.37 -12.50 18.69
N TYR A 147 -10.24 -11.50 18.83
CA TYR A 147 -10.32 -10.62 19.99
C TYR A 147 -11.68 -10.79 20.67
N ASN A 148 -11.69 -10.75 22.01
CA ASN A 148 -12.90 -10.54 22.77
C ASN A 148 -13.33 -9.08 22.63
N VAL A 149 -14.65 -8.86 22.51
CA VAL A 149 -15.23 -7.55 22.23
C VAL A 149 -16.08 -7.07 23.40
N THR A 150 -15.84 -5.84 23.85
CA THR A 150 -16.71 -5.11 24.77
C THR A 150 -17.18 -3.83 24.08
N ARG A 151 -18.49 -3.69 23.89
CA ARG A 151 -19.09 -2.46 23.33
C ARG A 151 -19.26 -1.42 24.43
N GLU A 152 -18.92 -0.17 24.15
CA GLU A 152 -19.20 0.93 25.07
C GLU A 152 -20.60 1.49 24.87
N GLU A 153 -21.14 2.10 25.92
CA GLU A 153 -22.44 2.78 25.87
C GLU A 153 -22.41 3.92 24.84
N GLY A 154 -23.50 4.12 24.12
CA GLY A 154 -23.61 5.14 23.07
C GLY A 154 -23.10 4.73 21.69
N GLY A 155 -22.51 3.54 21.54
CA GLY A 155 -22.24 2.93 20.21
C GLY A 155 -21.19 3.65 19.36
N LYS A 156 -20.36 4.52 19.96
CA LYS A 156 -19.26 5.23 19.29
C LYS A 156 -17.89 4.60 19.54
N ALA A 157 -17.78 3.70 20.51
CA ALA A 157 -16.52 3.04 20.84
C ALA A 157 -16.70 1.57 21.19
N ALA A 158 -15.64 0.81 21.00
CA ALA A 158 -15.53 -0.58 21.45
C ALA A 158 -14.09 -0.92 21.83
N VAL A 159 -13.95 -1.83 22.79
CA VAL A 159 -12.68 -2.35 23.28
C VAL A 159 -12.53 -3.79 22.83
N PHE A 160 -11.37 -4.10 22.26
CA PHE A 160 -10.96 -5.38 21.75
C PHE A 160 -9.79 -5.88 22.59
N SER A 161 -9.83 -7.12 23.06
CA SER A 161 -8.75 -7.70 23.87
C SER A 161 -8.35 -9.07 23.37
N ALA A 162 -7.04 -9.31 23.30
CA ALA A 162 -6.46 -10.61 22.97
C ALA A 162 -5.24 -10.87 23.86
N ALA A 163 -4.98 -12.14 24.14
CA ALA A 163 -3.79 -12.57 24.86
C ALA A 163 -3.15 -13.77 24.17
N THR A 164 -1.82 -13.77 24.13
CA THR A 164 -1.03 -14.88 23.59
C THR A 164 -0.79 -15.93 24.67
N ALA A 165 -0.40 -17.14 24.25
CA ALA A 165 -0.05 -18.21 25.20
C ALA A 165 1.15 -17.84 26.11
N GLN A 166 2.01 -16.93 25.65
CA GLN A 166 3.18 -16.44 26.38
C GLN A 166 2.85 -15.30 27.36
N GLY A 167 1.59 -14.87 27.43
CA GLY A 167 1.14 -13.83 28.37
C GLY A 167 1.24 -12.40 27.85
N LEU A 168 1.67 -12.17 26.60
CA LEU A 168 1.52 -10.85 25.97
C LEU A 168 0.04 -10.59 25.72
N ALA A 169 -0.51 -9.53 26.31
CA ALA A 169 -1.88 -9.10 26.18
C ALA A 169 -1.95 -7.75 25.44
N LEU A 170 -2.85 -7.67 24.46
CA LEU A 170 -3.16 -6.45 23.73
C LEU A 170 -4.60 -6.04 24.05
N THR A 171 -4.78 -4.80 24.47
CA THR A 171 -6.08 -4.12 24.52
C THR A 171 -6.09 -2.99 23.53
N ARG A 172 -7.07 -2.98 22.63
CA ARG A 172 -7.28 -1.96 21.61
C ARG A 172 -8.64 -1.32 21.79
N ARG A 173 -8.70 -0.02 22.01
CA ARG A 173 -9.93 0.76 22.00
C ARG A 173 -10.04 1.54 20.70
N ILE A 174 -11.14 1.35 19.96
CA ILE A 174 -11.45 2.09 18.74
C ILE A 174 -12.65 2.98 19.02
N GLU A 175 -12.49 4.28 18.79
CA GLU A 175 -13.47 5.32 19.09
C GLU A 175 -13.69 6.24 17.90
N LEU A 176 -14.97 6.48 17.57
CA LEU A 176 -15.39 7.51 16.65
C LEU A 176 -15.48 8.86 17.35
N LEU A 177 -14.68 9.80 16.87
CA LEU A 177 -14.72 11.20 17.26
C LEU A 177 -15.44 12.04 16.20
N ASP A 178 -15.64 13.31 16.51
CA ASP A 178 -16.21 14.26 15.55
C ASP A 178 -15.27 14.53 14.37
N GLY A 179 -15.83 15.01 13.26
CA GLY A 179 -15.04 15.42 12.10
C GLY A 179 -14.33 14.27 11.38
N TYR A 180 -14.98 13.11 11.26
CA TYR A 180 -14.48 11.92 10.55
C TYR A 180 -13.23 11.29 11.18
N GLN A 181 -12.93 11.61 12.45
CA GLN A 181 -11.75 11.12 13.15
C GLN A 181 -12.02 9.78 13.83
N VAL A 182 -11.06 8.86 13.70
CA VAL A 182 -11.03 7.61 14.45
C VAL A 182 -9.85 7.67 15.39
N LYS A 183 -10.10 7.59 16.70
CA LYS A 183 -9.05 7.44 17.70
C LYS A 183 -8.86 5.97 18.02
N VAL A 184 -7.62 5.52 17.98
CA VAL A 184 -7.23 4.18 18.40
C VAL A 184 -6.29 4.35 19.58
N THR A 185 -6.54 3.58 20.64
CA THR A 185 -5.65 3.52 21.80
C THR A 185 -5.32 2.07 22.04
N ASP A 186 -4.04 1.77 21.92
CA ASP A 186 -3.48 0.45 22.09
C ASP A 186 -2.72 0.39 23.41
N THR A 187 -2.83 -0.74 24.09
CA THR A 187 -2.12 -1.01 25.34
C THR A 187 -1.58 -2.43 25.29
N LEU A 188 -0.27 -2.56 25.34
CA LEU A 188 0.42 -3.84 25.36
C LEU A 188 0.92 -4.12 26.77
N ARG A 189 0.59 -5.28 27.32
CA ARG A 189 1.02 -5.70 28.66
C ARG A 189 1.69 -7.07 28.60
N ASN A 190 2.85 -7.20 29.24
CA ASN A 190 3.46 -8.52 29.44
C ASN A 190 2.96 -9.14 30.76
N GLY A 191 1.97 -10.02 30.68
CA GLY A 191 1.50 -10.83 31.81
C GLY A 191 2.29 -12.12 32.03
N GLY A 192 3.26 -12.44 31.17
CA GLY A 192 4.12 -13.62 31.29
C GLY A 192 5.23 -13.47 32.33
N ALA A 193 5.94 -14.57 32.60
CA ALA A 193 7.10 -14.57 33.49
C ALA A 193 8.39 -14.14 32.77
N ASP A 194 8.47 -14.33 31.46
CA ASP A 194 9.65 -14.03 30.66
C ASP A 194 9.59 -12.62 30.04
N LEU A 195 10.75 -12.11 29.60
CA LEU A 195 10.82 -10.87 28.82
C LEU A 195 10.10 -11.03 27.47
N ALA A 196 9.14 -10.16 27.19
CA ALA A 196 8.52 -10.07 25.88
C ALA A 196 9.38 -9.17 24.96
N ARG A 197 10.02 -9.78 23.96
CA ARG A 197 10.82 -9.06 22.95
C ARG A 197 9.96 -8.73 21.74
N LEU A 198 9.67 -7.45 21.54
CA LEU A 198 8.93 -6.94 20.40
C LEU A 198 9.90 -6.63 19.27
N GLY A 199 9.71 -7.24 18.11
CA GLY A 199 10.39 -6.83 16.88
C GLY A 199 9.79 -5.55 16.29
N THR A 200 10.29 -5.13 15.12
CA THR A 200 9.60 -4.11 14.32
C THR A 200 8.18 -4.61 14.04
N ASN A 201 7.21 -3.82 14.47
CA ASN A 201 5.79 -4.11 14.30
C ASN A 201 5.15 -2.98 13.48
N SER A 202 3.89 -3.13 13.13
CA SER A 202 3.29 -2.24 12.14
C SER A 202 1.78 -2.19 12.18
N VAL A 203 1.22 -1.05 11.77
CA VAL A 203 -0.21 -0.84 11.64
C VAL A 203 -0.53 -0.46 10.19
N ALA A 204 -1.48 -1.17 9.58
CA ALA A 204 -1.99 -0.85 8.25
C ALA A 204 -2.92 0.38 8.29
N ILE A 205 -2.77 1.29 7.35
CA ILE A 205 -3.72 2.41 7.15
C ILE A 205 -5.01 1.90 6.45
N GLY A 206 -4.91 0.75 5.78
CA GLY A 206 -5.91 0.22 4.85
C GLY A 206 -5.51 0.51 3.40
N ALA A 207 -6.45 0.31 2.49
CA ALA A 207 -6.27 0.53 1.06
C ALA A 207 -7.25 1.55 0.50
N MET A 208 -6.77 2.44 -0.35
CA MET A 208 -7.58 3.33 -1.17
C MET A 208 -7.62 2.75 -2.57
N GLN A 209 -8.81 2.31 -2.97
CA GLN A 209 -9.05 1.78 -4.30
C GLN A 209 -9.49 2.87 -5.26
N ARG A 210 -9.23 2.65 -6.54
CA ARG A 210 -9.71 3.51 -7.60
C ARG A 210 -11.24 3.40 -7.65
N GLY A 211 -11.91 4.55 -7.62
CA GLY A 211 -13.36 4.58 -7.80
C GLY A 211 -13.76 4.40 -9.26
N ALA A 212 -15.07 4.52 -9.52
CA ALA A 212 -15.63 4.36 -10.86
C ALA A 212 -15.32 5.54 -11.81
N SER A 213 -14.77 6.64 -11.30
CA SER A 213 -14.53 7.84 -12.12
C SER A 213 -13.29 7.66 -12.98
N LYS A 214 -13.40 7.98 -14.28
CA LYS A 214 -12.26 8.05 -15.18
C LYS A 214 -11.18 9.06 -14.73
N ASN A 215 -11.58 10.04 -13.89
CA ASN A 215 -10.71 11.09 -13.36
C ASN A 215 -10.17 10.75 -11.96
N ASP A 216 -10.45 9.56 -11.42
CA ASP A 216 -9.88 9.16 -10.14
C ASP A 216 -8.36 9.07 -10.25
N MET A 217 -7.70 9.68 -9.28
CA MET A 217 -6.26 9.66 -9.11
C MET A 217 -5.99 9.10 -7.73
N LEU A 218 -5.11 8.12 -7.64
CA LEU A 218 -4.63 7.58 -6.38
C LEU A 218 -3.23 8.13 -6.09
N SER A 219 -2.95 8.41 -4.83
CA SER A 219 -1.63 8.88 -4.40
C SER A 219 -1.41 8.58 -2.92
N ILE A 220 -0.15 8.73 -2.53
CA ILE A 220 0.30 8.73 -1.15
C ILE A 220 0.93 10.09 -0.89
N ASP A 221 0.66 10.66 0.28
CA ASP A 221 1.38 11.83 0.78
C ASP A 221 1.96 11.49 2.14
N SER A 222 3.07 12.11 2.52
CA SER A 222 3.63 11.94 3.86
C SER A 222 4.36 13.19 4.34
N LEU A 223 4.53 13.33 5.65
CA LEU A 223 5.31 14.39 6.26
C LEU A 223 6.36 13.80 7.20
N PRO A 224 7.66 13.95 6.93
CA PRO A 224 8.72 13.49 7.84
C PRO A 224 8.76 14.25 9.18
N VAL A 225 9.24 13.59 10.25
CA VAL A 225 9.44 14.22 11.57
C VAL A 225 10.83 14.87 11.63
N PHE A 226 10.97 16.07 11.07
CA PHE A 226 12.14 16.92 11.35
C PHE A 226 11.79 18.41 11.20
N ALA A 227 12.62 19.28 11.77
CA ALA A 227 12.37 20.71 11.76
C ALA A 227 12.33 21.25 10.32
N LYS A 228 11.27 22.00 9.97
CA LYS A 228 11.03 22.54 8.62
C LYS A 228 10.83 21.46 7.53
N ALA A 229 10.45 20.24 7.91
CA ALA A 229 10.04 19.22 6.96
C ALA A 229 8.91 19.74 6.07
N LYS A 230 8.97 19.36 4.79
CA LYS A 230 7.91 19.66 3.81
C LYS A 230 7.12 18.39 3.55
N VAL A 231 5.83 18.58 3.26
CA VAL A 231 4.97 17.51 2.76
C VAL A 231 5.56 16.95 1.48
N ARG A 232 5.70 15.63 1.42
CA ARG A 232 6.06 14.89 0.21
C ARG A 232 4.78 14.52 -0.53
N TYR A 233 4.61 15.10 -1.71
CA TYR A 233 3.50 14.82 -2.61
C TYR A 233 3.99 13.82 -3.66
N TRP A 234 3.66 12.54 -3.49
CA TRP A 234 4.29 11.48 -4.29
C TRP A 234 3.92 11.56 -5.78
N ASP A 235 2.77 12.14 -6.11
CA ASP A 235 2.32 12.39 -7.48
C ASP A 235 3.10 13.52 -8.20
N LYS A 236 3.82 14.35 -7.44
CA LYS A 236 4.62 15.48 -7.95
C LYS A 236 6.12 15.22 -7.93
N GLU A 237 6.58 14.30 -7.10
CA GLU A 237 7.99 14.00 -6.95
C GLU A 237 8.47 12.99 -7.99
N LYS A 238 9.57 13.34 -8.69
CA LYS A 238 10.14 12.50 -9.75
C LYS A 238 10.36 11.05 -9.29
N ALA A 239 10.97 10.86 -8.11
CA ALA A 239 11.38 9.55 -7.61
C ALA A 239 10.21 8.62 -7.28
N THR A 240 9.07 9.17 -6.86
CA THR A 240 7.91 8.40 -6.37
C THR A 240 6.78 8.35 -7.39
N LYS A 241 6.64 9.39 -8.23
CA LYS A 241 5.60 9.47 -9.28
C LYS A 241 5.62 8.28 -10.23
N GLN A 242 6.80 7.74 -10.53
CA GLN A 242 6.95 6.58 -11.42
C GLN A 242 6.14 5.36 -10.97
N TYR A 243 5.96 5.18 -9.66
CA TYR A 243 5.17 4.09 -9.10
C TYR A 243 3.66 4.36 -9.16
N LEU A 244 3.25 5.62 -9.37
CA LEU A 244 1.85 6.01 -9.44
C LEU A 244 1.32 6.06 -10.88
N VAL A 245 2.18 6.36 -11.85
CA VAL A 245 1.81 6.51 -13.27
C VAL A 245 2.44 5.47 -14.20
N GLY A 246 3.25 4.56 -13.66
CA GLY A 246 3.79 3.41 -14.39
C GLY A 246 4.92 3.74 -15.35
N GLY A 247 5.81 4.69 -15.06
CA GLY A 247 6.89 5.02 -15.98
C GLY A 247 7.91 6.01 -15.47
N THR A 248 9.11 5.99 -16.06
CA THR A 248 10.21 6.89 -15.71
C THR A 248 9.85 8.34 -16.05
N PRO A 249 10.09 9.32 -15.17
CA PRO A 249 9.84 10.71 -15.48
C PRO A 249 10.97 11.19 -16.42
N GLY A 250 10.64 11.27 -17.70
CA GLY A 250 11.60 11.51 -18.78
C GLY A 250 11.12 11.04 -20.15
N GLY A 251 10.04 10.27 -20.23
CA GLY A 251 9.36 9.94 -21.49
C GLY A 251 8.59 11.13 -22.06
N GLY A 252 9.29 12.02 -22.78
CA GLY A 252 8.76 12.81 -23.90
C GLY A 252 7.81 13.97 -23.56
N PHE A 253 8.32 15.19 -23.72
CA PHE A 253 7.49 16.35 -24.04
C PHE A 253 6.57 16.03 -25.24
N GLY A 254 5.25 16.09 -25.05
CA GLY A 254 4.26 16.14 -26.11
C GLY A 254 3.76 14.78 -26.62
N CYS A 255 2.47 14.50 -26.41
CA CYS A 255 1.71 13.41 -27.05
C CYS A 255 2.15 11.95 -26.76
N GLY A 256 2.70 11.65 -25.58
CA GLY A 256 2.99 10.27 -25.17
C GLY A 256 1.71 9.48 -24.86
N GLY A 257 1.45 8.42 -25.63
CA GLY A 257 0.35 7.48 -25.38
C GLY A 257 0.43 6.80 -24.01
N LYS A 258 -0.65 6.12 -23.62
CA LYS A 258 -0.71 5.47 -22.31
C LYS A 258 0.42 4.43 -22.16
N VAL A 259 1.05 4.35 -20.98
CA VAL A 259 2.23 3.50 -20.76
C VAL A 259 1.85 2.02 -20.76
N SER A 260 2.55 1.19 -21.53
CA SER A 260 2.34 -0.25 -21.53
C SER A 260 2.63 -0.85 -20.14
N ALA A 261 1.77 -1.76 -19.67
CA ALA A 261 2.00 -2.52 -18.44
C ALA A 261 2.86 -3.79 -18.66
N ALA A 262 3.25 -4.06 -19.91
CA ALA A 262 4.02 -5.26 -20.24
C ALA A 262 5.35 -5.30 -19.47
N GLY A 263 5.59 -6.39 -18.74
CA GLY A 263 6.79 -6.58 -17.91
C GLY A 263 6.78 -5.82 -16.58
N MET A 264 5.71 -5.10 -16.23
CA MET A 264 5.60 -4.43 -14.94
C MET A 264 5.01 -5.36 -13.87
N PRO A 265 5.53 -5.31 -12.63
CA PRO A 265 4.97 -6.09 -11.53
C PRO A 265 3.52 -5.68 -11.28
N GLU A 266 2.70 -6.63 -10.82
CA GLU A 266 1.34 -6.33 -10.35
C GLU A 266 1.36 -5.41 -9.13
N ARG A 267 2.26 -5.70 -8.19
CA ARG A 267 2.41 -5.00 -6.92
C ARG A 267 3.83 -4.46 -6.79
N THR A 268 3.95 -3.19 -6.41
CA THR A 268 5.23 -2.56 -6.05
C THR A 268 5.15 -2.06 -4.62
N THR A 269 6.11 -2.45 -3.78
CA THR A 269 6.22 -1.98 -2.41
C THR A 269 7.51 -1.16 -2.25
N VAL A 270 7.38 0.05 -1.70
CA VAL A 270 8.48 0.99 -1.51
C VAL A 270 8.64 1.27 -0.01
N PRO A 271 9.80 0.94 0.59
CA PRO A 271 10.07 1.28 1.97
C PRO A 271 10.50 2.75 2.10
N VAL A 272 10.05 3.40 3.16
CA VAL A 272 10.52 4.72 3.60
C VAL A 272 11.04 4.56 5.03
N GLY A 273 12.36 4.61 5.18
CA GLY A 273 13.06 4.29 6.44
C GLY A 273 13.31 5.49 7.35
N GLU A 274 12.39 6.46 7.41
CA GLU A 274 12.52 7.61 8.31
C GLU A 274 11.18 7.92 9.00
N PRO A 275 11.18 8.41 10.25
CA PRO A 275 9.96 8.75 10.98
C PRO A 275 9.06 9.75 10.24
N GLN A 276 7.75 9.52 10.27
CA GLN A 276 6.72 10.40 9.67
C GLN A 276 5.79 10.98 10.74
N ALA A 277 5.50 12.27 10.68
CA ALA A 277 4.47 12.91 11.50
C ALA A 277 3.08 12.43 11.09
N TRP A 278 2.88 12.21 9.79
CA TRP A 278 1.69 11.56 9.25
C TRP A 278 1.96 10.92 7.89
N VAL A 279 1.14 9.93 7.54
CA VAL A 279 1.08 9.28 6.24
C VAL A 279 -0.38 9.29 5.77
N ALA A 280 -0.62 9.58 4.50
CA ALA A 280 -1.97 9.62 3.94
C ALA A 280 -2.04 8.84 2.63
N ILE A 281 -3.08 8.03 2.48
CA ILE A 281 -3.49 7.44 1.20
C ILE A 281 -4.71 8.21 0.70
N LYS A 282 -4.76 8.55 -0.59
CA LYS A 282 -5.81 9.41 -1.12
C LYS A 282 -6.27 9.01 -2.51
N SER A 283 -7.54 9.29 -2.76
CA SER A 283 -8.10 9.41 -4.10
C SER A 283 -8.17 10.89 -4.49
N ARG A 284 -8.85 11.20 -5.61
CA ARG A 284 -9.15 12.57 -5.98
C ARG A 284 -10.07 13.27 -4.97
N PHE A 285 -10.94 12.52 -4.32
CA PHE A 285 -12.04 13.06 -3.51
C PHE A 285 -11.87 12.81 -2.02
N PHE A 286 -11.14 11.76 -1.63
CA PHE A 286 -11.08 11.31 -0.25
C PHE A 286 -9.64 11.04 0.19
N VAL A 287 -9.40 11.21 1.48
CA VAL A 287 -8.10 11.01 2.11
C VAL A 287 -8.31 10.18 3.37
N THR A 288 -7.49 9.15 3.55
CA THR A 288 -7.31 8.45 4.82
C THR A 288 -5.94 8.81 5.35
N GLY A 289 -5.90 9.62 6.40
CA GLY A 289 -4.68 10.04 7.09
C GLY A 289 -4.43 9.20 8.34
N PHE A 290 -3.16 8.92 8.62
CA PHE A 290 -2.69 8.28 9.84
C PHE A 290 -1.63 9.16 10.49
N SER A 291 -1.80 9.40 11.78
CA SER A 291 -0.77 9.95 12.67
C SER A 291 -0.78 9.15 13.98
N SER A 292 0.35 9.15 14.67
CA SER A 292 0.49 8.51 15.98
C SER A 292 1.20 9.45 16.95
N SER A 293 0.89 9.31 18.25
CA SER A 293 1.69 9.92 19.32
C SER A 293 3.06 9.25 19.45
N ASP A 294 3.16 7.98 19.08
CA ASP A 294 4.40 7.21 19.16
C ASP A 294 5.31 7.48 17.96
N THR A 295 6.61 7.50 18.23
CA THR A 295 7.61 7.65 17.17
C THR A 295 7.65 6.38 16.32
N ASN A 296 7.17 6.46 15.08
CA ASN A 296 7.37 5.42 14.08
C ASN A 296 8.79 5.47 13.49
N CYS A 297 9.24 4.37 12.91
CA CYS A 297 10.53 4.26 12.22
C CYS A 297 10.39 4.31 10.69
N GLY A 298 9.23 4.74 10.19
CA GLY A 298 8.92 4.83 8.76
C GLY A 298 7.65 4.12 8.36
N PHE A 299 7.52 3.84 7.07
CA PHE A 299 6.37 3.13 6.53
C PHE A 299 6.73 2.38 5.24
N THR A 300 5.86 1.44 4.86
CA THR A 300 5.86 0.84 3.52
C THR A 300 4.67 1.35 2.74
N ALA A 301 4.92 1.80 1.52
CA ALA A 301 3.92 2.18 0.54
C ALA A 301 3.74 1.03 -0.45
N THR A 302 2.50 0.63 -0.73
CA THR A 302 2.20 -0.40 -1.73
C THR A 302 1.28 0.16 -2.79
N MET A 303 1.65 -0.07 -4.05
CA MET A 303 0.90 0.31 -5.24
C MET A 303 0.57 -0.96 -6.01
N THR A 304 -0.72 -1.19 -6.27
CA THR A 304 -1.18 -2.35 -7.05
C THR A 304 -1.82 -1.84 -8.34
N ARG A 305 -1.32 -2.31 -9.49
CA ARG A 305 -1.89 -1.97 -10.80
C ARG A 305 -3.10 -2.84 -11.13
N ASP A 306 -3.92 -2.35 -12.04
CA ASP A 306 -4.99 -3.12 -12.68
C ASP A 306 -4.37 -4.10 -13.69
N THR A 307 -4.50 -5.40 -13.42
CA THR A 307 -3.97 -6.46 -14.28
C THR A 307 -4.89 -6.80 -15.45
N ALA A 308 -6.15 -6.35 -15.44
CA ALA A 308 -7.08 -6.51 -16.55
C ALA A 308 -6.79 -5.53 -17.70
N GLN A 309 -5.96 -4.50 -17.46
CA GLN A 309 -5.60 -3.50 -18.46
C GLN A 309 -4.22 -3.81 -19.07
N PRO A 310 -4.07 -3.79 -20.41
CA PRO A 310 -2.76 -3.94 -21.07
C PRO A 310 -1.86 -2.70 -20.88
N VAL A 311 -2.43 -1.64 -20.32
CA VAL A 311 -1.83 -0.35 -20.08
C VAL A 311 -1.77 -0.13 -18.58
N TYR A 312 -0.69 0.49 -18.09
CA TYR A 312 -0.59 0.81 -16.67
C TYR A 312 -1.76 1.68 -16.22
N ALA A 313 -2.49 1.15 -15.25
CA ALA A 313 -3.52 1.85 -14.52
C ALA A 313 -3.37 1.45 -13.06
N LEU A 314 -3.25 2.43 -12.16
CA LEU A 314 -3.20 2.16 -10.74
C LEU A 314 -4.59 1.76 -10.25
N ASN A 315 -4.69 0.64 -9.55
CA ASN A 315 -5.95 0.12 -9.00
C ASN A 315 -6.09 0.44 -7.52
N GLU A 316 -4.98 0.39 -6.79
CA GLU A 316 -4.98 0.53 -5.34
C GLU A 316 -3.68 1.15 -4.83
N VAL A 317 -3.79 1.96 -3.78
CA VAL A 317 -2.66 2.37 -2.93
C VAL A 317 -2.96 1.99 -1.48
N SER A 318 -1.98 1.45 -0.80
CA SER A 318 -2.05 1.15 0.64
C SER A 318 -0.75 1.53 1.32
N ALA A 319 -0.80 1.68 2.64
CA ALA A 319 0.39 1.99 3.42
C ALA A 319 0.33 1.31 4.79
N ARG A 320 1.51 1.01 5.33
CA ARG A 320 1.68 0.39 6.64
C ARG A 320 2.79 1.11 7.39
N VAL A 321 2.46 1.72 8.51
CA VAL A 321 3.39 2.46 9.36
C VAL A 321 4.13 1.47 10.26
N LEU A 322 5.45 1.64 10.37
CA LEU A 322 6.34 0.75 11.09
C LEU A 322 6.73 1.38 12.43
N PHE A 323 6.63 0.62 13.52
CA PHE A 323 7.07 1.03 14.83
C PHE A 323 8.32 0.24 15.24
N PRO A 324 9.29 0.88 15.91
CA PRO A 324 10.47 0.18 16.38
C PRO A 324 10.07 -0.91 17.38
N GLY A 325 10.90 -1.94 17.45
CA GLY A 325 10.78 -2.95 18.49
C GLY A 325 11.12 -2.43 19.88
N GLY A 326 10.96 -3.29 20.87
CA GLY A 326 11.17 -2.97 22.27
C GLY A 326 11.24 -4.22 23.15
N VAL A 327 11.39 -4.03 24.45
CA VAL A 327 11.35 -5.11 25.44
C VAL A 327 10.38 -4.71 26.53
N LEU A 328 9.50 -5.64 26.92
CA LEU A 328 8.61 -5.50 28.07
C LEU A 328 8.98 -6.51 29.14
N GLY A 329 9.31 -6.01 30.32
CA GLY A 329 9.46 -6.77 31.55
C GLY A 329 8.15 -7.34 32.07
N GLN A 330 8.23 -8.25 33.04
CA GLN A 330 7.04 -8.83 33.66
C GLN A 330 6.16 -7.75 34.30
N GLY A 331 4.88 -7.75 33.95
CA GLY A 331 3.88 -6.81 34.44
C GLY A 331 3.95 -5.42 33.80
N GLU A 332 4.98 -5.12 33.00
CA GLU A 332 5.12 -3.83 32.33
C GLU A 332 4.06 -3.64 31.24
N THR A 333 3.77 -2.38 30.97
CA THR A 333 2.79 -1.93 29.99
C THR A 333 3.40 -0.84 29.10
N LEU A 334 3.08 -0.89 27.81
CA LEU A 334 3.34 0.15 26.82
C LEU A 334 2.01 0.68 26.29
#